data_AF-A0A930YXD1-F1
#
_entry.id   AF-A0A930YXD1-F1
#
_cell.length_a   1.000
_cell.length_b   1.000
_cell.length_c   1.000
_cell.angle_alpha   90.00
_cell.angle_beta   90.00
_cell.angle_gamma   90.00
#
_symmetry.space_group_name_H-M   'P 1'
#
loop_
_entity.id
_entity.type
_entity.pdbx_description
1 polymer ?
#
loop_
_entity_poly.entity_id
_entity_poly.type
_entity_poly.pdbx_seq_one_letter_code
_entity_poly.pdbx_strand_id
1 'polypeptide(L)'
;MPTLDELAAEVAALRRRADTTEAVLEIQALKARYGDLVDQRFSSGGVVDHAALERIADQVAALFTVDGVWDGGPGLGRVRGRPAIADRLRAPTLTFSRHLFMKPRIEVDGDRARGRWDLLSPCRRWDGSSYWMCGFEDDEYLRVDGLWLHEAMTLTTVFMSPVGEGWTKILA
;
A
#
# COMPACT_ATOMS: atom_id res chain seq x y z
N MET A 1 -26.02 -23.30 34.00
CA MET A 1 -25.71 -23.65 32.61
C MET A 1 -26.14 -22.48 31.75
N PRO A 2 -25.31 -22.03 30.79
CA PRO A 2 -25.72 -20.97 29.88
C PRO A 2 -26.94 -21.41 29.05
N THR A 3 -27.82 -20.46 28.77
CA THR A 3 -28.99 -20.64 27.90
C THR A 3 -28.57 -20.74 26.44
N LEU A 4 -29.48 -21.22 25.58
CA LEU A 4 -29.23 -21.25 24.13
C LEU A 4 -29.02 -19.84 23.57
N ASP A 5 -29.73 -18.84 24.08
CA ASP A 5 -29.60 -17.44 23.64
C ASP A 5 -28.24 -16.85 24.05
N GLU A 6 -27.77 -17.14 25.26
CA GLU A 6 -26.43 -16.75 25.72
C GLU A 6 -25.33 -17.37 24.83
N LEU A 7 -25.44 -18.67 24.53
CA LEU A 7 -24.51 -19.35 23.63
C LEU A 7 -24.55 -18.77 22.21
N ALA A 8 -25.74 -18.47 21.67
CA ALA A 8 -25.89 -17.88 20.35
C ALA A 8 -25.25 -16.48 20.28
N ALA A 9 -25.43 -15.65 21.31
CA ALA A 9 -24.82 -14.33 21.42
C ALA A 9 -23.29 -14.42 21.51
N GLU A 10 -22.77 -15.38 22.28
CA GLU A 10 -21.33 -15.64 22.40
C GLU A 10 -20.72 -16.07 21.06
N VAL A 11 -21.34 -17.04 20.36
CA VAL A 11 -20.90 -17.47 19.04
C VAL A 11 -20.90 -16.33 18.03
N ALA A 12 -21.94 -15.48 18.04
CA ALA A 12 -22.00 -14.32 17.16
C ALA A 12 -20.88 -13.30 17.45
N ALA A 13 -20.56 -13.08 18.73
CA ALA A 13 -19.46 -12.20 19.13
C ALA A 13 -18.09 -12.78 18.74
N LEU A 14 -17.89 -14.09 18.89
CA LEU A 14 -16.67 -14.77 18.48
C LEU A 14 -16.48 -14.76 16.96
N ARG A 15 -17.54 -14.98 16.19
CA ARG A 15 -17.49 -14.88 14.72
C ARG A 15 -17.06 -13.49 14.27
N ARG A 16 -17.71 -12.43 14.78
CA ARG A 16 -17.30 -11.05 14.47
C ARG A 16 -15.83 -10.77 14.80
N ARG A 17 -15.35 -11.26 15.95
CA ARG A 17 -13.94 -11.12 16.35
C ARG A 17 -13.00 -11.88 15.41
N ALA A 18 -13.37 -13.08 14.99
CA ALA A 18 -12.59 -13.88 14.04
C ALA A 18 -12.54 -13.16 12.68
N ASP A 19 -13.70 -12.77 12.14
CA ASP A 19 -13.81 -12.05 10.86
C ASP A 19 -12.96 -10.77 10.86
N THR A 20 -13.01 -9.96 11.93
CA THR A 20 -12.17 -8.77 12.07
C THR A 20 -10.68 -9.10 12.12
N THR A 21 -10.29 -10.16 12.84
CA THR A 21 -8.88 -10.55 12.96
C THR A 21 -8.33 -11.08 11.64
N GLU A 22 -9.11 -11.90 10.93
CA GLU A 22 -8.77 -12.43 9.61
C GLU A 22 -8.65 -11.30 8.58
N ALA A 23 -9.59 -10.35 8.58
CA ALA A 23 -9.52 -9.16 7.72
C ALA A 23 -8.24 -8.34 7.93
N VAL A 24 -7.79 -8.17 9.18
CA VAL A 24 -6.51 -7.48 9.45
C VAL A 24 -5.32 -8.22 8.84
N LEU A 25 -5.28 -9.56 8.93
CA LEU A 25 -4.22 -10.37 8.33
C LEU A 25 -4.27 -10.31 6.79
N GLU A 26 -5.45 -10.36 6.20
CA GLU A 26 -5.66 -10.26 4.76
C GLU A 26 -5.23 -8.89 4.22
N ILE A 27 -5.53 -7.81 4.93
CA ILE A 27 -5.08 -6.45 4.58
C ILE A 27 -3.56 -6.32 4.71
N GLN A 28 -2.95 -6.94 5.73
CA GLN A 28 -1.49 -7.00 5.85
C GLN A 28 -0.86 -7.75 4.67
N ALA A 29 -1.43 -8.88 4.28
CA ALA A 29 -0.99 -9.65 3.12
C ALA A 29 -1.16 -8.85 1.82
N LEU A 30 -2.28 -8.14 1.65
CA LEU A 30 -2.53 -7.24 0.52
C LEU A 30 -1.46 -6.15 0.42
N LYS A 31 -1.17 -5.45 1.52
CA LYS A 31 -0.15 -4.39 1.55
C LYS A 31 1.25 -4.93 1.28
N ALA A 32 1.58 -6.09 1.84
CA ALA A 32 2.85 -6.76 1.56
C ALA A 32 2.97 -7.12 0.07
N ARG A 33 1.90 -7.66 -0.52
CA ARG A 33 1.84 -7.98 -1.96
C ARG A 33 2.00 -6.74 -2.83
N TYR A 34 1.34 -5.63 -2.46
CA TYR A 34 1.53 -4.35 -3.13
C TYR A 34 3.00 -3.91 -3.09
N GLY A 35 3.61 -3.90 -1.90
CA GLY A 35 5.02 -3.56 -1.69
C GLY A 35 5.97 -4.42 -2.53
N ASP A 36 5.80 -5.74 -2.50
CA ASP A 36 6.61 -6.68 -3.28
C ASP A 36 6.53 -6.42 -4.79
N LEU A 37 5.33 -6.12 -5.30
CA LEU A 37 5.14 -5.86 -6.73
C LEU A 37 5.75 -4.53 -7.15
N VAL A 38 5.55 -3.44 -6.40
CA VAL A 38 6.15 -2.14 -6.76
C VAL A 38 7.67 -2.17 -6.69
N ASP A 39 8.23 -2.98 -5.78
CA ASP A 39 9.67 -3.19 -5.65
C ASP A 39 10.24 -4.08 -6.77
N GLN A 40 9.47 -5.04 -7.28
CA GLN A 40 9.86 -5.89 -8.42
C GLN A 40 10.03 -5.12 -9.74
N ARG A 41 9.60 -3.85 -9.81
CA ARG A 41 9.89 -2.98 -10.96
C ARG A 41 11.38 -2.64 -11.08
N PHE A 42 12.20 -3.02 -10.09
CA PHE A 42 13.63 -2.74 -10.07
C PHE A 42 14.46 -4.03 -9.99
N SER A 43 15.60 -4.05 -10.68
CA SER A 43 16.60 -5.12 -10.69
C SER A 43 18.03 -4.56 -10.52
N SER A 44 19.05 -5.42 -10.56
CA SER A 44 20.46 -5.06 -10.33
C SER A 44 21.05 -3.99 -11.27
N GLY A 45 20.31 -3.55 -12.29
CA GLY A 45 20.70 -2.48 -13.23
C GLY A 45 19.79 -1.25 -13.28
N GLY A 46 18.69 -1.22 -12.53
CA GLY A 46 17.70 -0.12 -12.59
C GLY A 46 16.28 -0.64 -12.76
N VAL A 47 15.47 0.02 -13.59
CA VAL A 47 14.12 -0.44 -13.93
C VAL A 47 14.20 -1.73 -14.75
N VAL A 48 13.31 -2.68 -14.50
CA VAL A 48 13.17 -3.92 -15.31
C VAL A 48 12.79 -3.60 -16.77
N ASP A 49 12.87 -4.60 -17.65
CA ASP A 49 12.46 -4.43 -19.04
C ASP A 49 10.98 -4.03 -19.18
N HIS A 50 10.65 -3.44 -20.34
CA HIS A 50 9.32 -2.90 -20.60
C HIS A 50 8.20 -3.93 -20.41
N ALA A 51 8.39 -5.15 -20.92
CA ALA A 51 7.36 -6.19 -20.83
C ALA A 51 7.14 -6.65 -19.38
N ALA A 52 8.20 -6.76 -18.57
CA ALA A 52 8.11 -7.04 -17.16
C ALA A 52 7.41 -5.89 -16.40
N LEU A 53 7.78 -4.65 -16.70
CA LEU A 53 7.20 -3.47 -16.09
C LEU A 53 5.69 -3.36 -16.35
N GLU A 54 5.25 -3.63 -17.58
CA GLU A 54 3.83 -3.64 -17.94
C GLU A 54 3.05 -4.70 -17.14
N ARG A 55 3.54 -5.94 -17.11
CA ARG A 55 2.91 -7.02 -16.35
C ARG A 55 2.82 -6.70 -14.86
N ILE A 56 3.88 -6.16 -14.28
CA ILE A 56 3.90 -5.78 -12.86
C ILE A 56 2.91 -4.65 -12.60
N ALA A 57 2.85 -3.63 -13.46
CA ALA A 57 1.92 -2.52 -13.32
C ALA A 57 0.46 -3.00 -13.36
N ASP A 58 0.13 -3.94 -14.25
CA ASP A 58 -1.20 -4.55 -14.31
C ASP A 58 -1.53 -5.35 -13.05
N GLN A 59 -0.55 -6.09 -12.51
CA GLN A 59 -0.70 -6.83 -11.26
C GLN A 59 -0.91 -5.90 -10.05
N VAL A 60 -0.19 -4.77 -9.98
CA VAL A 60 -0.41 -3.78 -8.92
C VAL A 60 -1.80 -3.16 -9.06
N ALA A 61 -2.19 -2.76 -10.27
CA ALA A 61 -3.52 -2.19 -10.52
C ALA A 61 -4.66 -3.14 -10.16
N ALA A 62 -4.47 -4.46 -10.33
CA ALA A 62 -5.45 -5.46 -9.94
C ALA A 62 -5.70 -5.55 -8.42
N LEU A 63 -4.79 -5.04 -7.58
CA LEU A 63 -4.96 -4.97 -6.12
C LEU A 63 -5.93 -3.86 -5.68
N PHE A 64 -6.35 -2.99 -6.59
CA PHE A 64 -7.30 -1.91 -6.32
C PHE A 64 -8.72 -2.33 -6.69
N THR A 65 -9.73 -1.68 -6.12
CA THR A 65 -11.10 -1.72 -6.66
C THR A 65 -11.11 -1.20 -8.11
N VAL A 66 -12.18 -1.49 -8.86
CA VAL A 66 -12.28 -1.10 -10.29
C VAL A 66 -12.05 0.42 -10.47
N ASP A 67 -12.56 1.22 -9.54
CA ASP A 67 -12.50 2.67 -9.52
C ASP A 67 -11.54 3.23 -8.44
N GLY A 68 -10.62 2.39 -7.94
CA GLY A 68 -9.74 2.72 -6.83
C GLY A 68 -8.79 3.89 -7.13
N VAL A 69 -8.31 4.53 -6.08
CA VAL A 69 -7.49 5.75 -6.16
C VAL A 69 -6.06 5.45 -5.72
N TRP A 70 -5.10 5.87 -6.54
CA TRP A 70 -3.70 5.94 -6.15
C TRP A 70 -3.27 7.41 -6.12
N ASP A 71 -2.92 7.91 -4.94
CA ASP A 71 -2.43 9.26 -4.72
C ASP A 71 -1.02 9.19 -4.12
N GLY A 72 -0.02 9.45 -4.97
CA GLY A 72 1.39 9.48 -4.55
C GLY A 72 1.82 10.83 -3.97
N GLY A 73 0.86 11.66 -3.56
CA GLY A 73 1.08 12.99 -3.02
C GLY A 73 1.49 14.03 -4.08
N PRO A 74 1.85 15.26 -3.65
CA PRO A 74 2.13 16.37 -4.56
C PRO A 74 3.23 16.11 -5.60
N GLY A 75 4.17 15.23 -5.28
CA GLY A 75 5.30 14.91 -6.17
C GLY A 75 5.00 13.89 -7.27
N LEU A 76 4.00 13.02 -7.09
CA LEU A 76 3.71 11.92 -8.02
C LEU A 76 2.31 12.00 -8.63
N GLY A 77 1.44 12.85 -8.06
CA GLY A 77 0.08 13.07 -8.51
C GLY A 77 -0.90 11.98 -8.11
N ARG A 78 -2.16 12.18 -8.51
CA ARG A 78 -3.30 11.33 -8.21
C ARG A 78 -3.92 10.77 -9.49
N VAL A 79 -4.22 9.47 -9.49
CA VAL A 79 -4.92 8.78 -10.58
C VAL A 79 -6.06 7.91 -10.03
N ARG A 80 -7.05 7.63 -10.88
CA ARG A 80 -8.23 6.83 -10.51
C ARG A 80 -8.51 5.75 -11.55
N GLY A 81 -8.83 4.56 -11.06
CA GLY A 81 -9.18 3.38 -11.85
C GLY A 81 -7.95 2.58 -12.26
N ARG A 82 -8.14 1.26 -12.36
CA ARG A 82 -7.05 0.30 -12.64
C ARG A 82 -6.20 0.67 -13.88
N PRO A 83 -6.79 1.08 -15.03
CA PRO A 83 -5.98 1.45 -16.21
C PRO A 83 -5.05 2.62 -15.94
N ALA A 84 -5.55 3.69 -15.30
CA ALA A 84 -4.75 4.88 -15.00
C ALA A 84 -3.66 4.59 -13.94
N ILE A 85 -3.94 3.70 -12.99
CA ILE A 85 -2.96 3.22 -12.02
C ILE A 85 -1.84 2.44 -12.73
N ALA A 86 -2.19 1.52 -13.64
CA ALA A 86 -1.21 0.77 -14.42
C ALA A 86 -0.33 1.72 -15.26
N ASP A 87 -0.94 2.66 -15.99
CA ASP A 87 -0.20 3.65 -16.79
C ASP A 87 0.76 4.48 -15.94
N ARG A 88 0.32 4.94 -14.76
CA ARG A 88 1.17 5.66 -13.81
C ARG A 88 2.38 4.84 -13.38
N LEU A 89 2.18 3.55 -13.14
CA LEU A 89 3.22 2.64 -12.66
C LEU A 89 4.17 2.16 -13.77
N ARG A 90 3.76 2.23 -15.04
CA ARG A 90 4.63 2.03 -16.22
C ARG A 90 5.58 3.20 -16.47
N ALA A 91 5.38 4.33 -15.80
CA ALA A 91 6.23 5.53 -15.87
C ALA A 91 7.01 5.76 -14.55
N PRO A 92 8.06 4.97 -14.27
CA PRO A 92 8.83 5.10 -13.04
C PRO A 92 9.60 6.42 -13.01
N THR A 93 9.43 7.18 -11.92
CA THR A 93 10.16 8.42 -11.65
C THR A 93 11.53 8.18 -11.01
N LEU A 94 11.84 6.93 -10.66
CA LEU A 94 13.04 6.48 -9.96
C LEU A 94 13.69 5.34 -10.75
N THR A 95 15.00 5.18 -10.57
CA THR A 95 15.76 4.03 -11.07
C THR A 95 15.86 2.90 -10.05
N PHE A 96 15.56 3.17 -8.78
CA PHE A 96 15.47 2.18 -7.70
C PHE A 96 14.57 2.71 -6.58
N SER A 97 13.81 1.83 -5.95
CA SER A 97 13.09 2.08 -4.71
C SER A 97 12.93 0.76 -3.94
N ARG A 98 12.81 0.83 -2.62
CA ARG A 98 12.39 -0.31 -1.78
C ARG A 98 11.41 0.16 -0.73
N HIS A 99 10.18 -0.35 -0.72
CA HIS A 99 9.14 0.17 0.17
C HIS A 99 9.05 -0.66 1.45
N LEU A 100 9.41 -0.06 2.58
CA LEU A 100 9.26 -0.68 3.90
C LEU A 100 8.04 -0.10 4.59
N PHE A 101 6.91 -0.82 4.51
CA PHE A 101 5.70 -0.51 5.24
C PHE A 101 5.78 -1.05 6.68
N MET A 102 5.58 -0.18 7.66
CA MET A 102 5.86 -0.44 9.07
C MET A 102 4.73 0.09 9.96
N LYS A 103 4.68 -0.40 11.19
CA LYS A 103 3.75 0.03 12.25
C LYS A 103 2.28 0.10 11.76
N PRO A 104 1.72 -1.00 11.21
CA PRO A 104 0.35 -1.00 10.71
C PRO A 104 -0.63 -0.59 11.80
N ARG A 105 -1.55 0.31 11.45
CA ARG A 105 -2.70 0.70 12.26
C ARG A 105 -3.94 0.48 11.42
N ILE A 106 -4.60 -0.67 11.61
CA ILE A 106 -5.71 -1.12 10.77
C ILE A 106 -6.99 -1.18 11.61
N GLU A 107 -8.03 -0.53 11.12
CA GLU A 107 -9.38 -0.52 11.70
C GLU A 107 -10.34 -1.13 10.69
N VAL A 108 -11.06 -2.19 11.07
CA VAL A 108 -12.00 -2.91 10.20
C VAL A 108 -13.43 -2.72 10.70
N ASP A 109 -14.32 -2.35 9.78
CA ASP A 109 -15.76 -2.21 9.99
C ASP A 109 -16.52 -2.95 8.87
N GLY A 110 -16.90 -4.20 9.16
CA GLY A 110 -17.56 -5.08 8.21
C GLY A 110 -16.72 -5.32 6.96
N ASP A 111 -17.23 -4.87 5.80
CA ASP A 111 -16.57 -4.98 4.49
C ASP A 111 -15.68 -3.77 4.15
N ARG A 112 -15.47 -2.84 5.09
CA ARG A 112 -14.61 -1.67 4.91
C ARG A 112 -13.50 -1.66 5.95
N ALA A 113 -12.36 -1.09 5.59
CA ALA A 113 -11.29 -0.87 6.56
C ALA A 113 -10.48 0.38 6.22
N ARG A 114 -9.78 0.89 7.22
CA ARG A 114 -8.76 1.93 7.07
C ARG A 114 -7.44 1.43 7.60
N GLY A 115 -6.35 1.81 6.97
CA GLY A 115 -5.01 1.46 7.39
C GLY A 115 -4.07 2.65 7.32
N ARG A 116 -3.26 2.86 8.34
CA ARG A 116 -2.08 3.73 8.24
C ARG A 116 -0.80 2.91 8.31
N TRP A 117 0.11 3.21 7.38
CA TRP A 117 1.40 2.55 7.24
C TRP A 117 2.50 3.59 7.27
N ASP A 118 3.40 3.50 8.25
CA ASP A 118 4.62 4.29 8.19
C ASP A 118 5.51 3.71 7.09
N LEU A 119 6.14 4.58 6.30
CA LEU A 119 6.91 4.19 5.14
C LEU A 119 8.33 4.73 5.26
N LEU A 120 9.30 3.85 5.09
CA LEU A 120 10.69 4.20 4.81
C LEU A 120 11.09 3.61 3.46
N SER A 121 11.66 4.42 2.59
CA SER A 121 12.08 3.98 1.26
C SER A 121 13.44 4.56 0.86
N PRO A 122 14.50 3.75 0.71
CA PRO A 122 15.66 4.16 -0.06
C PRO A 122 15.28 4.24 -1.54
N CYS A 123 15.64 5.34 -2.17
CA CYS A 123 15.28 5.65 -3.56
C CYS A 123 16.51 6.17 -4.32
N ARG A 124 16.62 5.84 -5.62
CA ARG A 124 17.61 6.42 -6.53
C ARG A 124 16.92 7.09 -7.71
N ARG A 125 17.31 8.33 -8.04
CA ARG A 125 16.78 9.08 -9.19
C ARG A 125 17.52 8.74 -10.48
N TRP A 126 17.06 9.30 -11.59
CA TRP A 126 17.66 9.14 -12.92
C TRP A 126 19.00 9.90 -13.08
N ASP A 127 19.20 10.97 -12.32
CA ASP A 127 20.48 11.70 -12.25
C ASP A 127 21.56 11.01 -11.39
N GLY A 128 21.26 9.81 -10.85
CA GLY A 128 22.15 9.03 -10.01
C GLY A 128 22.13 9.37 -8.52
N SER A 129 21.41 10.42 -8.11
CA SER A 129 21.30 10.80 -6.71
C SER A 129 20.46 9.79 -5.89
N SER A 130 20.91 9.53 -4.66
CA SER A 130 20.27 8.58 -3.74
C SER A 130 19.71 9.31 -2.52
N TYR A 131 18.47 8.95 -2.17
CA TYR A 131 17.72 9.54 -1.06
C TYR A 131 17.11 8.48 -0.18
N TRP A 132 16.86 8.88 1.06
CA TRP A 132 15.91 8.25 1.95
C TRP A 132 14.61 9.07 1.95
N MET A 133 13.49 8.42 1.69
CA MET A 133 12.16 8.99 1.84
C MET A 133 11.48 8.39 3.08
N CYS A 134 10.93 9.23 3.93
CA CYS A 134 10.10 8.80 5.05
C CYS A 134 8.75 9.50 4.97
N GLY A 135 7.70 8.78 5.33
CA GLY A 135 6.35 9.26 5.28
C GLY A 135 5.38 8.25 5.87
N PHE A 136 4.13 8.37 5.47
CA PHE A 136 3.11 7.37 5.74
C PHE A 136 2.09 7.34 4.60
N GLU A 137 1.42 6.20 4.46
CA GLU A 137 0.26 6.05 3.60
C GLU A 137 -0.99 5.87 4.45
N ASP A 138 -2.02 6.65 4.12
CA ASP A 138 -3.38 6.46 4.59
C ASP A 138 -4.15 5.73 3.50
N ASP A 139 -4.52 4.48 3.79
CA ASP A 139 -5.21 3.58 2.89
C ASP A 139 -6.66 3.36 3.34
N GLU A 140 -7.55 3.24 2.36
CA GLU A 140 -8.92 2.77 2.53
C GLU A 140 -9.08 1.45 1.76
N TYR A 141 -9.80 0.50 2.34
CA TYR A 141 -10.00 -0.84 1.79
C TYR A 141 -11.48 -1.18 1.70
N LEU A 142 -11.80 -1.98 0.69
CA LEU A 142 -13.12 -2.55 0.47
C LEU A 142 -12.99 -4.04 0.18
N ARG A 143 -13.82 -4.85 0.85
CA ARG A 143 -13.98 -6.26 0.54
C ARG A 143 -15.00 -6.43 -0.58
N VAL A 144 -14.56 -6.96 -1.72
CA VAL A 144 -15.39 -7.20 -2.91
C VAL A 144 -15.33 -8.68 -3.23
N ASP A 145 -16.48 -9.35 -3.28
CA ASP A 145 -16.60 -10.79 -3.54
C ASP A 145 -15.69 -11.65 -2.63
N GLY A 146 -15.57 -11.25 -1.36
CA GLY A 146 -14.75 -11.93 -0.36
C GLY A 146 -13.25 -11.59 -0.40
N LEU A 147 -12.81 -10.70 -1.29
CA LEU A 147 -11.41 -10.28 -1.40
C LEU A 147 -11.22 -8.82 -0.97
N TRP A 148 -10.25 -8.56 -0.09
CA TRP A 148 -9.85 -7.20 0.24
C TRP A 148 -9.05 -6.57 -0.90
N LEU A 149 -9.41 -5.34 -1.24
CA LEU A 149 -8.75 -4.52 -2.27
C LEU A 149 -8.52 -3.11 -1.72
N HIS A 150 -7.54 -2.40 -2.30
CA HIS A 150 -7.35 -0.97 -2.06
C HIS A 150 -8.47 -0.17 -2.74
N GLU A 151 -9.27 0.56 -1.97
CA GLU A 151 -10.23 1.55 -2.47
C GLU A 151 -9.52 2.89 -2.70
N ALA A 152 -8.64 3.29 -1.78
CA ALA A 152 -7.78 4.45 -1.93
C ALA A 152 -6.44 4.26 -1.22
N MET A 153 -5.39 4.88 -1.76
CA MET A 153 -4.09 5.02 -1.11
C MET A 153 -3.62 6.46 -1.24
N THR A 154 -3.20 7.07 -0.13
CA THR A 154 -2.71 8.45 -0.10
C THR A 154 -1.37 8.54 0.60
N LEU A 155 -0.31 8.85 -0.15
CA LEU A 155 1.03 9.05 0.38
C LEU A 155 1.21 10.47 0.91
N THR A 156 1.63 10.57 2.17
CA THR A 156 2.18 11.79 2.76
C THR A 156 3.68 11.62 2.95
N THR A 157 4.48 12.44 2.27
CA THR A 157 5.94 12.49 2.48
C THR A 157 6.26 13.43 3.63
N VAL A 158 6.95 12.93 4.67
CA VAL A 158 7.37 13.72 5.84
C VAL A 158 8.76 14.33 5.61
N PHE A 159 9.68 13.56 5.02
CA PHE A 159 10.96 14.09 4.55
C PHE A 159 11.53 13.29 3.38
N MET A 160 12.44 13.92 2.66
CA MET A 160 13.41 13.26 1.79
C MET A 160 14.81 13.82 2.09
N SER A 161 15.79 12.94 2.31
CA SER A 161 17.18 13.35 2.61
C SER A 161 18.18 12.59 1.74
N PRO A 162 19.21 13.24 1.17
CA PRO A 162 20.30 12.52 0.49
C PRO A 162 20.97 11.51 1.42
N VAL A 163 21.49 10.40 0.91
CA VAL A 163 22.15 9.35 1.74
C VAL A 163 23.38 9.88 2.50
N GLY A 164 23.99 10.98 2.06
CA GLY A 164 25.15 11.63 2.69
C GLY A 164 24.84 12.88 3.54
N GLU A 165 23.60 13.37 3.55
CA GLU A 165 23.19 14.54 4.33
C GLU A 165 22.08 14.13 5.32
N GLY A 166 22.21 14.50 6.59
CA GLY A 166 21.28 14.09 7.66
C GLY A 166 19.91 14.80 7.62
N TRP A 167 18.99 14.31 8.44
CA TRP A 167 17.57 14.72 8.52
C TRP A 167 17.32 16.02 9.31
N THR A 168 18.02 17.10 8.98
CA THR A 168 17.92 18.36 9.76
C THR A 168 16.65 19.15 9.46
N LYS A 169 15.86 18.76 8.44
CA LYS A 169 14.58 19.38 8.08
C LYS A 169 13.47 18.33 8.06
N ILE A 170 12.57 18.40 9.04
CA ILE A 170 11.30 17.67 9.07
C ILE A 170 10.26 18.59 8.43
N LEU A 171 9.54 18.13 7.41
CA LEU A 171 8.61 18.95 6.62
C LEU A 171 7.14 18.69 6.96
N ALA A 172 6.90 18.09 8.13
CA ALA A 172 5.56 17.87 8.67
C ALA A 172 4.85 19.19 8.98
#